data_AF-A0A2W6CCP7-F1
#
_entry.id   AF-A0A2W6CCP7-F1
#
_cell.length_a   1.000
_cell.length_b   1.000
_cell.length_c   1.000
_cell.angle_alpha   90.00
_cell.angle_beta   90.00
_cell.angle_gamma   90.00
#
_symmetry.space_group_name_H-M   'P 1'
#
loop_
_entity.id
_entity.type
_entity.pdbx_description
1 polymer ?
#
loop_
_entity_poly.entity_id
_entity_poly.type
_entity_poly.pdbx_seq_one_letter_code
_entity_poly.pdbx_strand_id
1 'polypeptide(L)'
;MAATASRPRVEVVIDLDAIRHNVGILAGCAAASGAATMVVVKADGYGHGAIDVAGAALQAGASALGVCSVEEALELRYGGISAPVLAWLRAPGEDLAAGLAAGVELGVYSIGQLDTVAAAAAATGTTARVHLKVDTGLNRGGARPNEWPGLVRAAVATRGIEVVAIWSHLAHADDPGHPIIEAQVRRFDEAYQVARDAGLRPLRHLANSAATLTRPDLHYDLVRPGIAVYGLSPVPGVGYHLLPAMTLRSQVAMTKRVPAGEGVSYGHVWHTDRETTLALVPAGYADGVPRVLTGRLDVWLAGRRRPVVGRVCMDQVMVDCGDDTVAQGAEVLFFGTGEGGAPTAAEWADKLGTIHYEVVAGMVRPRLTRTIRGRRPIAAGLNGAQVVR
;
A
#
# COMPACT_ATOMS: atom_id res chain seq x y z
N MET A 1 31.79 -20.97 -16.07
CA MET A 1 30.31 -21.10 -15.98
C MET A 1 29.87 -20.38 -14.73
N ALA A 2 29.24 -19.21 -14.86
CA ALA A 2 28.66 -18.52 -13.71
C ALA A 2 27.59 -19.43 -13.11
N ALA A 3 27.70 -19.77 -11.82
CA ALA A 3 26.65 -20.46 -11.11
C ALA A 3 25.38 -19.62 -11.24
N THR A 4 24.44 -20.06 -12.07
CA THR A 4 23.12 -19.43 -12.16
C THR A 4 22.49 -19.57 -10.79
N ALA A 5 22.38 -18.46 -10.06
CA ALA A 5 21.73 -18.43 -8.77
C ALA A 5 20.35 -19.12 -8.89
N SER A 6 20.11 -20.10 -8.03
CA SER A 6 18.84 -20.81 -7.93
C SER A 6 17.70 -19.79 -7.76
N ARG A 7 16.72 -19.79 -8.66
CA ARG A 7 15.52 -18.94 -8.53
C ARG A 7 14.68 -19.45 -7.35
N PRO A 8 14.08 -18.55 -6.55
CA PRO A 8 13.15 -18.97 -5.50
C PRO A 8 12.00 -19.79 -6.07
N ARG A 9 11.47 -20.72 -5.26
CA ARG A 9 10.29 -21.54 -5.62
C ARG A 9 9.09 -20.67 -6.02
N VAL A 10 8.85 -19.62 -5.25
CA VAL A 10 7.82 -18.61 -5.47
C VAL A 10 8.35 -17.28 -4.97
N GLU A 11 8.16 -16.22 -5.73
CA GLU A 11 8.62 -14.89 -5.37
C GLU A 11 7.68 -13.78 -5.80
N VAL A 12 7.73 -12.68 -5.07
CA VAL A 12 7.22 -11.39 -5.49
C VAL A 12 8.39 -10.52 -5.93
N VAL A 13 8.38 -10.12 -7.19
CA VAL A 13 9.36 -9.18 -7.74
C VAL A 13 8.79 -7.77 -7.63
N ILE A 14 9.54 -6.87 -7.02
CA ILE A 14 9.16 -5.47 -6.81
C ILE A 14 10.06 -4.57 -7.66
N ASP A 15 9.44 -3.80 -8.54
CA ASP A 15 10.12 -2.85 -9.42
C ASP A 15 10.11 -1.44 -8.81
N LEU A 16 11.25 -0.99 -8.30
CA LEU A 16 11.38 0.36 -7.74
C LEU A 16 11.45 1.46 -8.81
N ASP A 17 11.73 1.13 -10.08
CA ASP A 17 11.60 2.10 -11.18
C ASP A 17 10.12 2.44 -11.40
N ALA A 18 9.23 1.44 -11.35
CA ALA A 18 7.79 1.67 -11.39
C ALA A 18 7.30 2.51 -10.19
N ILE A 19 7.77 2.23 -8.98
CA ILE A 19 7.45 3.05 -7.78
C ILE A 19 7.87 4.51 -8.00
N ARG A 20 9.12 4.76 -8.44
CA ARG A 20 9.61 6.12 -8.67
C ARG A 20 8.82 6.85 -9.76
N HIS A 21 8.48 6.16 -10.84
CA HIS A 21 7.63 6.71 -11.91
C HIS A 21 6.26 7.15 -11.36
N ASN A 22 5.58 6.26 -10.64
CA ASN A 22 4.26 6.54 -10.07
C ASN A 22 4.31 7.70 -9.06
N VAL A 23 5.31 7.70 -8.16
CA VAL A 23 5.50 8.79 -7.20
C VAL A 23 5.80 10.11 -7.91
N GLY A 24 6.58 10.11 -8.98
CA GLY A 24 6.85 11.30 -9.77
C GLY A 24 5.58 11.93 -10.35
N ILE A 25 4.65 11.11 -10.85
CA ILE A 25 3.33 11.57 -11.31
C ILE A 25 2.52 12.18 -10.16
N LEU A 26 2.42 11.46 -9.05
CA LEU A 26 1.62 11.89 -7.89
C LEU A 26 2.19 13.16 -7.24
N ALA A 27 3.52 13.25 -7.11
CA ALA A 27 4.21 14.42 -6.61
C ALA A 27 4.07 15.60 -7.59
N GLY A 28 4.07 15.34 -8.90
CA GLY A 28 3.76 16.35 -9.92
C GLY A 28 2.35 16.92 -9.78
N CYS A 29 1.34 16.07 -9.56
CA CYS A 29 -0.03 16.50 -9.28
C CYS A 29 -0.12 17.38 -8.02
N ALA A 30 0.56 16.99 -6.94
CA ALA A 30 0.58 17.76 -5.70
C ALA A 30 1.31 19.11 -5.87
N ALA A 31 2.47 19.11 -6.52
CA ALA A 31 3.26 20.31 -6.76
C ALA A 31 2.52 21.34 -7.62
N ALA A 32 1.69 20.90 -8.58
CA ALA A 32 0.87 21.79 -9.40
C ALA A 32 -0.11 22.65 -8.58
N SER A 33 -0.51 22.20 -7.38
CA SER A 33 -1.33 22.98 -6.43
C SER A 33 -0.52 23.55 -5.26
N GLY A 34 0.81 23.43 -5.29
CA GLY A 34 1.69 23.85 -4.18
C GLY A 34 1.71 22.91 -2.97
N ALA A 35 1.09 21.73 -3.06
CA ALA A 35 1.04 20.76 -1.97
C ALA A 35 2.28 19.88 -1.94
N ALA A 36 2.68 19.47 -0.74
CA ALA A 36 3.71 18.46 -0.52
C ALA A 36 3.13 17.03 -0.66
N THR A 37 4.00 16.01 -0.71
CA THR A 37 3.57 14.60 -0.86
C THR A 37 4.04 13.73 0.32
N MET A 38 3.09 13.13 1.04
CA MET A 38 3.34 12.09 2.04
C MET A 38 2.99 10.71 1.47
N VAL A 39 3.99 9.91 1.12
CA VAL A 39 3.75 8.56 0.56
C VAL A 39 3.41 7.57 1.68
N VAL A 40 2.30 6.84 1.51
CA VAL A 40 1.82 5.88 2.49
C VAL A 40 2.44 4.49 2.27
N VAL A 41 3.24 4.03 3.23
CA VAL A 41 4.01 2.77 3.17
C VAL A 41 3.66 1.78 4.29
N LYS A 42 2.50 1.95 4.93
CA LYS A 42 1.96 0.99 5.91
C LYS A 42 1.80 -0.43 5.33
N ALA A 43 1.66 -1.42 6.21
CA ALA A 43 1.50 -2.83 5.87
C ALA A 43 2.65 -3.31 4.96
N ASP A 44 3.88 -3.04 5.38
CA ASP A 44 5.11 -3.37 4.65
C ASP A 44 5.11 -2.82 3.20
N GLY A 45 4.75 -1.54 3.04
CA GLY A 45 4.61 -0.92 1.72
C GLY A 45 3.53 -1.61 0.88
N TYR A 46 2.36 -1.90 1.46
CA TYR A 46 1.30 -2.67 0.79
C TYR A 46 1.83 -4.01 0.25
N GLY A 47 2.72 -4.67 1.01
CA GLY A 47 3.39 -5.92 0.64
C GLY A 47 4.61 -5.81 -0.27
N HIS A 48 5.01 -4.58 -0.66
CA HIS A 48 6.13 -4.35 -1.58
C HIS A 48 7.49 -4.16 -0.89
N GLY A 49 7.52 -4.07 0.45
CA GLY A 49 8.75 -3.79 1.21
C GLY A 49 8.83 -2.32 1.60
N ALA A 50 8.46 -1.99 2.84
CA ALA A 50 8.32 -0.60 3.30
C ALA A 50 9.59 0.23 3.14
N ILE A 51 10.76 -0.31 3.53
CA ILE A 51 12.04 0.42 3.51
C ILE A 51 12.47 0.75 2.07
N ASP A 52 12.43 -0.24 1.18
CA ASP A 52 12.80 -0.08 -0.23
C ASP A 52 11.87 0.91 -0.95
N VAL A 53 10.55 0.78 -0.72
CA VAL A 53 9.54 1.69 -1.27
C VAL A 53 9.70 3.10 -0.71
N ALA A 54 9.94 3.26 0.60
CA ALA A 54 10.16 4.55 1.22
C ALA A 54 11.37 5.27 0.60
N GLY A 55 12.49 4.56 0.45
CA GLY A 55 13.69 5.11 -0.20
C GLY A 55 13.42 5.56 -1.64
N ALA A 56 12.75 4.71 -2.42
CA ALA A 56 12.35 5.03 -3.80
C ALA A 56 11.40 6.24 -3.86
N ALA A 57 10.41 6.31 -2.97
CA ALA A 57 9.45 7.41 -2.92
C ALA A 57 10.11 8.75 -2.61
N LEU A 58 11.01 8.79 -1.62
CA LEU A 58 11.74 10.02 -1.26
C LEU A 58 12.62 10.52 -2.42
N GLN A 59 13.25 9.61 -3.18
CA GLN A 59 14.02 9.96 -4.38
C GLN A 59 13.15 10.52 -5.52
N ALA A 60 11.85 10.25 -5.51
CA ALA A 60 10.92 10.63 -6.56
C ALA A 60 10.02 11.83 -6.20
N GLY A 61 10.28 12.50 -5.08
CA GLY A 61 9.60 13.75 -4.70
C GLY A 61 8.65 13.64 -3.51
N ALA A 62 8.59 12.50 -2.82
CA ALA A 62 7.93 12.45 -1.51
C ALA A 62 8.75 13.25 -0.48
N SER A 63 8.07 14.05 0.35
CA SER A 63 8.68 14.85 1.41
C SER A 63 8.42 14.29 2.81
N ALA A 64 7.48 13.35 2.93
CA ALA A 64 7.12 12.67 4.17
C ALA A 64 6.61 11.26 3.87
N LEU A 65 6.49 10.45 4.92
CA LEU A 65 5.97 9.09 4.85
C LEU A 65 4.84 8.89 5.87
N GLY A 66 3.92 7.99 5.55
CA GLY A 66 2.80 7.62 6.42
C GLY A 66 2.74 6.12 6.67
N VAL A 67 2.64 5.73 7.94
CA VAL A 67 2.51 4.34 8.40
C VAL A 67 1.36 4.20 9.41
N CYS A 68 0.94 2.96 9.67
CA CYS A 68 -0.15 2.69 10.58
C CYS A 68 0.28 2.85 12.03
N SER A 69 1.39 2.24 12.45
CA SER A 69 1.81 2.15 13.86
C SER A 69 3.21 2.71 14.11
N VAL A 70 3.57 2.88 15.39
CA VAL A 70 4.91 3.33 15.78
C VAL A 70 5.96 2.28 15.42
N GLU A 71 5.65 0.99 15.50
CA GLU A 71 6.57 -0.09 15.13
C GLU A 71 6.95 -0.01 13.65
N GLU A 72 5.99 0.18 12.75
CA GLU A 72 6.26 0.38 11.32
C GLU A 72 7.13 1.63 11.09
N ALA A 73 6.93 2.70 11.89
CA ALA A 73 7.76 3.89 11.81
C ALA A 73 9.20 3.63 12.26
N LEU A 74 9.38 2.84 13.33
CA LEU A 74 10.70 2.43 13.83
C LEU A 74 11.41 1.52 12.84
N GLU A 75 10.71 0.62 12.15
CA GLU A 75 11.29 -0.18 11.06
C GLU A 75 11.88 0.69 9.95
N LEU A 76 11.19 1.77 9.56
CA LEU A 76 11.73 2.74 8.60
C LEU A 76 12.99 3.43 9.15
N ARG A 77 13.01 3.80 10.44
CA ARG A 77 14.16 4.42 11.10
C ARG A 77 15.36 3.47 11.14
N TYR A 78 15.15 2.20 11.48
CA TYR A 78 16.19 1.16 11.40
C TYR A 78 16.70 0.94 9.97
N GLY A 79 15.82 1.14 8.98
CA GLY A 79 16.17 1.17 7.55
C GLY A 79 16.93 2.41 7.08
N GLY A 80 17.28 3.34 7.99
CA GLY A 80 18.04 4.55 7.68
C GLY A 80 17.19 5.72 7.13
N ILE A 81 15.86 5.63 7.20
CA ILE A 81 14.98 6.70 6.74
C ILE A 81 14.93 7.81 7.79
N SER A 82 15.30 9.04 7.40
CA SER A 82 15.28 10.22 8.28
C SER A 82 14.16 11.23 7.98
N ALA A 83 13.41 11.05 6.90
CA ALA A 83 12.29 11.93 6.53
C ALA A 83 11.19 11.93 7.61
N PRO A 84 10.31 12.96 7.67
CA PRO A 84 9.14 12.96 8.54
C PRO A 84 8.27 11.70 8.32
N VAL A 85 7.89 11.05 9.42
CA VAL A 85 7.04 9.85 9.41
C VAL A 85 5.86 10.08 10.33
N LEU A 86 4.64 9.99 9.80
CA LEU A 86 3.40 10.00 10.58
C LEU A 86 2.95 8.57 10.86
N ALA A 87 2.75 8.23 12.13
CA ALA A 87 2.04 7.04 12.59
C ALA A 87 0.70 7.45 13.24
N TRP A 88 -0.42 6.85 12.87
CA TRP A 88 -1.74 7.37 13.29
C TRP A 88 -2.68 6.41 14.02
N LEU A 89 -2.43 5.10 13.96
CA LEU A 89 -3.25 4.10 14.60
C LEU A 89 -2.48 3.54 15.79
N ARG A 90 -3.10 3.63 16.97
CA ARG A 90 -2.46 3.21 18.22
C ARG A 90 -3.39 2.36 19.04
N ALA A 91 -2.82 1.35 19.69
CA ALA A 91 -3.51 0.56 20.69
C ALA A 91 -3.39 1.23 22.08
N PRO A 92 -4.38 1.07 22.97
CA PRO A 92 -4.22 1.47 24.37
C PRO A 92 -2.99 0.79 25.00
N GLY A 93 -2.16 1.54 25.71
CA GLY A 93 -0.98 1.03 26.40
C GLY A 93 0.27 0.84 25.54
N GLU A 94 0.24 1.22 24.26
CA GLU A 94 1.42 1.23 23.38
C GLU A 94 2.50 2.17 23.93
N ASP A 95 3.76 1.70 23.99
CA ASP A 95 4.90 2.51 24.42
C ASP A 95 5.32 3.49 23.32
N LEU A 96 5.14 4.78 23.59
CA LEU A 96 5.45 5.84 22.65
C LEU A 96 6.89 6.36 22.78
N ALA A 97 7.64 5.95 23.81
CA ALA A 97 8.93 6.54 24.12
C ALA A 97 9.94 6.37 22.98
N ALA A 98 10.04 5.15 22.43
CA ALA A 98 10.91 4.87 21.31
C ALA A 98 10.51 5.66 20.05
N GLY A 99 9.21 5.75 19.75
CA GLY A 99 8.70 6.52 18.61
C GLY A 99 9.01 8.01 18.73
N LEU A 100 8.77 8.60 19.91
CA LEU A 100 9.07 10.01 20.18
C LEU A 100 10.57 10.31 20.10
N ALA A 101 11.41 9.46 20.69
CA ALA A 101 12.86 9.58 20.60
C ALA A 101 13.37 9.48 19.15
N ALA A 102 12.69 8.70 18.31
CA ALA A 102 12.99 8.56 16.89
C ALA A 102 12.33 9.65 16.00
N GLY A 103 11.68 10.66 16.59
CA GLY A 103 11.05 11.75 15.86
C GLY A 103 9.86 11.31 14.98
N VAL A 104 9.08 10.33 15.45
CA VAL A 104 7.83 9.92 14.81
C VAL A 104 6.72 10.91 15.17
N GLU A 105 6.03 11.44 14.16
CA GLU A 105 4.85 12.28 14.34
C GLU A 105 3.61 11.40 14.59
N LEU A 106 2.72 11.83 15.50
CA LEU A 106 1.64 10.98 15.99
C LEU A 106 0.24 11.51 15.63
N GLY A 107 -0.62 10.63 15.13
CA GLY A 107 -2.05 10.89 14.98
C GLY A 107 -2.77 10.92 16.34
N VAL A 108 -3.54 11.98 16.58
CA VAL A 108 -4.32 12.16 17.81
C VAL A 108 -5.76 12.54 17.45
N TYR A 109 -6.73 11.86 18.06
CA TYR A 109 -8.15 12.14 17.81
C TYR A 109 -9.05 12.00 19.04
N SER A 110 -8.47 11.97 20.24
CA SER A 110 -9.20 12.11 21.48
C SER A 110 -8.34 12.78 22.55
N ILE A 111 -8.97 13.35 23.57
CA ILE A 111 -8.26 13.97 24.70
C ILE A 111 -7.43 12.91 25.45
N GLY A 112 -7.98 11.72 25.70
CA GLY A 112 -7.20 10.66 26.37
C GLY A 112 -5.96 10.21 25.57
N GLN A 113 -6.03 10.23 24.23
CA GLN A 113 -4.85 10.01 23.39
C GLN A 113 -3.84 11.15 23.51
N LEU A 114 -4.31 12.41 23.54
CA LEU A 114 -3.46 13.58 23.74
C LEU A 114 -2.73 13.51 25.07
N ASP A 115 -3.43 13.17 26.15
CA ASP A 115 -2.86 13.04 27.51
C ASP A 115 -1.76 11.98 27.56
N THR A 116 -1.99 10.84 26.89
CA THR A 116 -1.01 9.75 26.80
C THR A 116 0.25 10.20 26.04
N VAL A 117 0.08 10.94 24.93
CA VAL A 117 1.22 11.50 24.18
C VAL A 117 1.99 12.50 25.03
N ALA A 118 1.28 13.40 25.72
CA ALA A 118 1.90 14.42 26.56
C ALA A 118 2.67 13.82 27.74
N ALA A 119 2.14 12.77 28.37
CA ALA A 119 2.82 12.03 29.42
C ALA A 119 4.12 11.38 28.90
N ALA A 120 4.06 10.73 27.74
CA ALA A 120 5.24 10.14 27.11
C ALA A 120 6.29 11.19 26.68
N ALA A 121 5.83 12.34 26.15
CA ALA A 121 6.69 13.47 25.80
C ALA A 121 7.42 14.02 27.03
N ALA A 122 6.70 14.21 28.14
CA ALA A 122 7.27 14.64 29.41
C ALA A 122 8.28 13.62 29.96
N ALA A 123 7.96 12.32 29.92
CA ALA A 123 8.85 11.26 30.40
C ALA A 123 10.14 11.13 29.58
N THR A 124 10.09 11.44 28.28
CA THR A 124 11.24 11.38 27.38
C THR A 124 11.99 12.72 27.25
N GLY A 125 11.45 13.81 27.81
CA GLY A 125 11.99 15.16 27.63
C GLY A 125 11.89 15.67 26.19
N THR A 126 10.98 15.13 25.39
CA THR A 126 10.77 15.52 23.98
C THR A 126 9.55 16.43 23.82
N THR A 127 9.46 17.13 22.70
CA THR A 127 8.21 17.74 22.25
C THR A 127 7.55 16.82 21.23
N ALA A 128 6.36 16.33 21.54
CA ALA A 128 5.63 15.45 20.64
C ALA A 128 4.94 16.25 19.54
N ARG A 129 5.25 15.89 18.30
CA ARG A 129 4.65 16.46 17.09
C ARG A 129 3.39 15.67 16.74
N VAL A 130 2.24 16.33 16.68
CA VAL A 130 0.94 15.66 16.53
C VAL A 130 0.15 16.16 15.33
N HIS A 131 -0.56 15.23 14.72
CA HIS A 131 -1.52 15.47 13.65
C HIS A 131 -2.93 15.21 14.20
N LEU A 132 -3.70 16.29 14.42
CA LEU A 132 -5.06 16.16 14.95
C LEU A 132 -6.00 15.68 13.85
N LYS A 133 -6.71 14.57 14.09
CA LYS A 133 -7.63 14.01 13.11
C LYS A 133 -9.08 14.34 13.47
N VAL A 134 -9.81 14.94 12.53
CA VAL A 134 -11.25 15.19 12.63
C VAL A 134 -12.00 14.15 11.80
N ASP A 135 -13.12 13.65 12.32
CA ASP A 135 -14.04 12.82 11.55
C ASP A 135 -15.04 13.70 10.79
N THR A 136 -14.96 13.65 9.46
CA THR A 136 -15.81 14.44 8.57
C THR A 136 -16.96 13.62 7.98
N GLY A 137 -17.07 12.33 8.32
CA GLY A 137 -18.14 11.45 7.83
C GLY A 137 -17.68 10.03 7.48
N LEU A 138 -16.41 9.68 7.65
CA LEU A 138 -15.94 8.30 7.43
C LEU A 138 -16.32 7.40 8.62
N ASN A 139 -16.51 7.96 9.81
CA ASN A 139 -16.91 7.20 11.01
C ASN A 139 -15.96 6.05 11.38
N ARG A 140 -14.66 6.26 11.18
CA ARG A 140 -13.60 5.26 11.48
C ARG A 140 -12.73 5.69 12.65
N GLY A 141 -12.16 6.88 12.54
CA GLY A 141 -11.35 7.48 13.60
C GLY A 141 -11.14 8.95 13.27
N GLY A 142 -10.90 9.76 14.29
CA GLY A 142 -11.06 11.20 14.21
C GLY A 142 -12.05 11.66 15.30
N ALA A 143 -11.82 12.83 15.87
CA ALA A 143 -12.78 13.40 16.82
C ALA A 143 -14.04 13.83 16.06
N ARG A 144 -15.21 13.56 16.65
CA ARG A 144 -16.48 13.98 16.05
C ARG A 144 -16.61 15.51 16.06
N PRO A 145 -17.47 16.10 15.21
CA PRO A 145 -17.65 17.55 15.17
C PRO A 145 -17.94 18.21 16.52
N ASN A 146 -18.69 17.54 17.41
CA ASN A 146 -18.99 18.03 18.75
C ASN A 146 -17.82 17.90 19.75
N GLU A 147 -16.88 17.00 19.50
CA GLU A 147 -15.70 16.77 20.35
C GLU A 147 -14.49 17.60 19.90
N TRP A 148 -14.44 17.93 18.59
CA TRP A 148 -13.32 18.61 17.95
C TRP A 148 -12.89 19.91 18.64
N PRO A 149 -13.80 20.85 18.99
CA PRO A 149 -13.40 22.07 19.70
C PRO A 149 -12.75 21.78 21.06
N GLY A 150 -13.19 20.73 21.76
CA GLY A 150 -12.60 20.30 23.02
C GLY A 150 -11.18 19.77 22.85
N LEU A 151 -10.97 18.91 21.84
CA LEU A 151 -9.64 18.38 21.51
C LEU A 151 -8.67 19.50 21.11
N VAL A 152 -9.10 20.44 20.26
CA VAL A 152 -8.27 21.58 19.84
C VAL A 152 -7.86 22.44 21.03
N ARG A 153 -8.79 22.81 21.91
CA ARG A 153 -8.47 23.58 23.12
C ARG A 153 -7.50 22.84 24.04
N ALA A 154 -7.70 21.54 24.22
CA ALA A 154 -6.79 20.72 25.00
C ALA A 154 -5.38 20.73 24.38
N ALA A 155 -5.26 20.52 23.07
CA ALA A 155 -3.98 20.51 22.37
C ALA A 155 -3.22 21.84 22.48
N VAL A 156 -3.92 22.98 22.47
CA VAL A 156 -3.32 24.31 22.70
C VAL A 156 -2.82 24.48 24.14
N ALA A 157 -3.56 23.96 25.12
CA ALA A 157 -3.23 24.13 26.54
C ALA A 157 -2.13 23.17 27.04
N THR A 158 -1.93 22.04 26.37
CA THR A 158 -1.00 20.99 26.79
C THR A 158 0.44 21.33 26.40
N ARG A 159 1.31 21.44 27.42
CA ARG A 159 2.76 21.64 27.19
C ARG A 159 3.40 20.39 26.60
N GLY A 160 4.49 20.56 25.85
CA GLY A 160 5.22 19.46 25.22
C GLY A 160 4.53 18.86 23.99
N ILE A 161 3.50 19.54 23.46
CA ILE A 161 2.80 19.18 22.23
C ILE A 161 2.99 20.28 21.20
N GLU A 162 3.33 19.89 19.97
CA GLU A 162 3.33 20.74 18.78
C GLU A 162 2.29 20.21 17.81
N VAL A 163 1.24 21.00 17.52
CA VAL A 163 0.24 20.62 16.51
C VAL A 163 0.75 21.01 15.12
N VAL A 164 1.25 20.02 14.40
CA VAL A 164 1.87 20.19 13.06
C VAL A 164 0.81 20.26 11.96
N ALA A 165 -0.22 19.40 12.05
CA ALA A 165 -1.25 19.30 11.03
C ALA A 165 -2.63 18.99 11.61
N ILE A 166 -3.66 19.30 10.83
CA ILE A 166 -4.99 18.74 10.96
C ILE A 166 -5.33 17.92 9.72
N TRP A 167 -6.15 16.87 9.90
CA TRP A 167 -6.48 16.01 8.78
C TRP A 167 -7.78 15.24 8.94
N SER A 168 -8.28 14.76 7.81
CA SER A 168 -9.39 13.80 7.76
C SER A 168 -9.15 12.78 6.65
N HIS A 169 -10.16 11.96 6.33
CA HIS A 169 -10.09 10.96 5.28
C HIS A 169 -11.42 10.86 4.54
N LEU A 170 -11.37 10.95 3.22
CA LEU A 170 -12.54 10.87 2.35
C LEU A 170 -13.07 9.43 2.28
N ALA A 171 -14.39 9.29 2.22
CA ALA A 171 -15.09 8.01 2.15
C ALA A 171 -15.31 7.52 0.71
N HIS A 172 -15.57 8.44 -0.23
CA HIS A 172 -15.93 8.15 -1.62
C HIS A 172 -15.00 8.86 -2.62
N ALA A 173 -13.73 9.08 -2.29
CA ALA A 173 -12.82 9.77 -3.21
C ALA A 173 -12.60 9.00 -4.52
N ASP A 174 -12.82 7.68 -4.50
CA ASP A 174 -12.78 6.74 -5.61
C ASP A 174 -14.07 6.69 -6.45
N ASP A 175 -15.10 7.45 -6.05
CA ASP A 175 -16.36 7.65 -6.77
C ASP A 175 -16.53 9.14 -7.10
N PRO A 176 -15.88 9.64 -8.17
CA PRO A 176 -15.88 11.07 -8.51
C PRO A 176 -17.30 11.61 -8.68
N GLY A 177 -17.59 12.72 -7.98
CA GLY A 177 -18.91 13.37 -8.02
C GLY A 177 -19.87 12.92 -6.93
N HIS A 178 -19.50 11.94 -6.09
CA HIS A 178 -20.35 11.53 -4.97
C HIS A 178 -20.58 12.70 -3.99
N PRO A 179 -21.84 13.04 -3.63
CA PRO A 179 -22.17 14.26 -2.90
C PRO A 179 -21.60 14.31 -1.47
N ILE A 180 -21.25 13.15 -0.90
CA ILE A 180 -20.60 13.10 0.43
C ILE A 180 -19.24 13.80 0.43
N ILE A 181 -18.53 13.85 -0.70
CA ILE A 181 -17.21 14.46 -0.80
C ILE A 181 -17.33 15.93 -0.38
N GLU A 182 -18.26 16.67 -0.99
CA GLU A 182 -18.48 18.08 -0.67
C GLU A 182 -18.95 18.31 0.77
N ALA A 183 -19.72 17.37 1.34
CA ALA A 183 -20.08 17.44 2.75
C ALA A 183 -18.87 17.23 3.68
N GLN A 184 -17.95 16.33 3.33
CA GLN A 184 -16.71 16.12 4.08
C GLN A 184 -15.77 17.32 3.99
N VAL A 185 -15.68 17.95 2.81
CA VAL A 185 -14.87 19.16 2.57
C VAL A 185 -15.34 20.32 3.45
N ARG A 186 -16.65 20.64 3.43
CA ARG A 186 -17.19 21.70 4.29
C ARG A 186 -16.89 21.48 5.77
N ARG A 187 -17.11 20.25 6.26
CA ARG A 187 -16.80 19.88 7.65
C ARG A 187 -15.32 19.98 7.98
N PHE A 188 -14.44 19.66 7.03
CA PHE A 188 -13.00 19.80 7.21
C PHE A 188 -12.56 21.26 7.29
N ASP A 189 -13.11 22.11 6.43
CA ASP A 189 -12.82 23.55 6.45
C ASP A 189 -13.36 24.23 7.72
N GLU A 190 -14.57 23.86 8.17
CA GLU A 190 -15.12 24.29 9.47
C GLU A 190 -14.22 23.86 10.63
N ALA A 191 -13.75 22.61 10.63
CA ALA A 191 -12.82 22.10 11.62
C ALA A 191 -11.47 22.85 11.60
N TYR A 192 -10.99 23.26 10.42
CA TYR A 192 -9.81 24.10 10.31
C TYR A 192 -10.03 25.46 10.95
N GLN A 193 -11.16 26.13 10.72
CA GLN A 193 -11.44 27.42 11.34
C GLN A 193 -11.45 27.34 12.88
N VAL A 194 -12.00 26.26 13.46
CA VAL A 194 -11.92 26.04 14.91
C VAL A 194 -10.47 26.00 15.41
N ALA A 195 -9.55 25.37 14.66
CA ALA A 195 -8.12 25.38 14.99
C ALA A 195 -7.49 26.76 14.83
N ARG A 196 -7.87 27.52 13.79
CA ARG A 196 -7.40 28.88 13.52
C ARG A 196 -7.75 29.86 14.62
N ASP A 197 -9.00 29.82 15.07
CA ASP A 197 -9.57 30.67 16.11
C ASP A 197 -8.95 30.38 17.47
N ALA A 198 -8.52 29.14 17.70
CA ALA A 198 -7.74 28.74 18.88
C ALA A 198 -6.24 29.13 18.78
N GLY A 199 -5.82 29.84 17.73
CA GLY A 199 -4.46 30.33 17.53
C GLY A 199 -3.53 29.35 16.80
N LEU A 200 -3.98 28.14 16.45
CA LEU A 200 -3.15 27.17 15.74
C LEU A 200 -2.97 27.55 14.26
N ARG A 201 -1.82 27.17 13.69
CA ARG A 201 -1.51 27.37 12.27
C ARG A 201 -1.02 26.07 11.61
N PRO A 202 -1.80 24.97 11.70
CA PRO A 202 -1.36 23.66 11.25
C PRO A 202 -1.48 23.51 9.73
N LEU A 203 -0.68 22.60 9.17
CA LEU A 203 -0.87 22.09 7.81
C LEU A 203 -2.20 21.35 7.71
N ARG A 204 -2.75 21.23 6.50
CA ARG A 204 -3.97 20.49 6.19
C ARG A 204 -3.66 19.38 5.21
N HIS A 205 -4.15 18.19 5.50
CA HIS A 205 -4.12 17.10 4.53
C HIS A 205 -5.43 16.32 4.51
N LEU A 206 -6.04 16.21 3.32
CA LEU A 206 -7.30 15.47 3.12
C LEU A 206 -7.14 14.37 2.07
N ALA A 207 -6.59 14.72 0.91
CA ALA A 207 -6.50 13.84 -0.26
C ALA A 207 -5.78 12.50 0.01
N ASN A 208 -6.44 11.41 -0.37
CA ASN A 208 -5.84 10.09 -0.57
C ASN A 208 -5.42 9.93 -2.04
N SER A 209 -5.00 8.74 -2.48
CA SER A 209 -4.62 8.49 -3.88
C SER A 209 -5.65 8.98 -4.90
N ALA A 210 -6.95 8.73 -4.67
CA ALA A 210 -7.99 9.07 -5.65
C ALA A 210 -8.18 10.58 -5.76
N ALA A 211 -8.25 11.29 -4.63
CA ALA A 211 -8.36 12.74 -4.61
C ALA A 211 -7.07 13.44 -5.08
N THR A 212 -5.89 12.84 -4.87
CA THR A 212 -4.61 13.37 -5.41
C THR A 212 -4.61 13.43 -6.94
N LEU A 213 -5.32 12.48 -7.56
CA LEU A 213 -5.39 12.36 -9.01
C LEU A 213 -6.53 13.20 -9.60
N THR A 214 -7.68 13.26 -8.92
CA THR A 214 -8.94 13.77 -9.49
C THR A 214 -9.41 15.10 -8.91
N ARG A 215 -8.86 15.55 -7.77
CA ARG A 215 -9.35 16.71 -7.02
C ARG A 215 -8.21 17.62 -6.53
N PRO A 216 -7.56 18.38 -7.45
CA PRO A 216 -6.50 19.33 -7.10
C PRO A 216 -6.90 20.37 -6.05
N ASP A 217 -8.18 20.72 -5.99
CA ASP A 217 -8.77 21.61 -4.98
C ASP A 217 -8.72 21.03 -3.55
N LEU A 218 -8.57 19.71 -3.40
CA LEU A 218 -8.53 19.01 -2.11
C LEU A 218 -7.11 18.64 -1.65
N HIS A 219 -6.09 19.11 -2.36
CA HIS A 219 -4.69 18.84 -2.01
C HIS A 219 -4.25 19.57 -0.76
N TYR A 220 -4.79 20.78 -0.53
CA TYR A 220 -4.40 21.68 0.55
C TYR A 220 -2.88 21.81 0.65
N ASP A 221 -2.29 21.45 1.80
CA ASP A 221 -0.86 21.65 2.06
C ASP A 221 -0.06 20.34 1.86
N LEU A 222 -0.73 19.17 1.92
CA LEU A 222 -0.10 17.85 1.84
C LEU A 222 -1.08 16.77 1.35
N VAL A 223 -0.68 15.98 0.35
CA VAL A 223 -1.44 14.81 -0.15
C VAL A 223 -0.91 13.50 0.43
N ARG A 224 -1.77 12.46 0.49
CA ARG A 224 -1.42 11.12 1.04
C ARG A 224 -1.67 9.98 0.07
N PRO A 225 -0.96 9.89 -1.07
CA PRO A 225 -1.09 8.75 -1.96
C PRO A 225 -0.55 7.47 -1.32
N GLY A 226 -1.35 6.41 -1.41
CA GLY A 226 -1.00 5.04 -1.04
C GLY A 226 -1.05 4.16 -2.28
N ILE A 227 -2.19 3.54 -2.58
CA ILE A 227 -2.30 2.50 -3.61
C ILE A 227 -1.74 2.88 -5.01
N ALA A 228 -1.88 4.16 -5.40
CA ALA A 228 -1.45 4.64 -6.71
C ALA A 228 0.09 4.63 -6.85
N VAL A 229 0.82 4.73 -5.73
CA VAL A 229 2.28 4.59 -5.68
C VAL A 229 2.71 3.22 -6.21
N TYR A 230 1.89 2.20 -5.99
CA TYR A 230 2.15 0.81 -6.37
C TYR A 230 1.65 0.45 -7.76
N GLY A 231 1.19 1.45 -8.53
CA GLY A 231 0.75 1.25 -9.91
C GLY A 231 -0.70 0.82 -10.08
N LEU A 232 -1.47 0.88 -9.00
CA LEU A 232 -2.83 0.36 -8.94
C LEU A 232 -3.81 1.53 -8.82
N SER A 233 -4.65 1.71 -9.85
CA SER A 233 -5.57 2.86 -9.89
C SER A 233 -6.67 2.72 -8.83
N PRO A 234 -6.90 3.74 -7.98
CA PRO A 234 -8.06 3.77 -7.10
C PRO A 234 -9.34 4.21 -7.82
N VAL A 235 -9.24 4.81 -9.01
CA VAL A 235 -10.39 5.28 -9.79
C VAL A 235 -10.46 4.48 -11.09
N PRO A 236 -11.51 3.66 -11.31
CA PRO A 236 -11.68 2.92 -12.56
C PRO A 236 -11.74 3.86 -13.77
N GLY A 237 -11.15 3.45 -14.90
CA GLY A 237 -11.28 4.16 -16.18
C GLY A 237 -10.45 5.43 -16.35
N VAL A 238 -9.69 5.88 -15.35
CA VAL A 238 -8.83 7.06 -15.47
C VAL A 238 -7.37 6.65 -15.68
N GLY A 239 -6.83 6.97 -16.86
CA GLY A 239 -5.48 6.61 -17.27
C GLY A 239 -4.44 7.64 -16.83
N TYR A 240 -3.80 7.42 -15.68
CA TYR A 240 -2.64 8.21 -15.22
C TYR A 240 -1.30 7.54 -15.55
N HIS A 241 -1.28 6.57 -16.47
CA HIS A 241 -0.08 5.80 -16.84
C HIS A 241 0.70 5.24 -15.64
N LEU A 242 -0.03 4.81 -14.61
CA LEU A 242 0.53 4.15 -13.44
C LEU A 242 1.04 2.76 -13.84
N LEU A 243 2.23 2.41 -13.36
CA LEU A 243 2.92 1.17 -13.67
C LEU A 243 2.84 0.21 -12.47
N PRO A 244 2.17 -0.95 -12.58
CA PRO A 244 2.14 -1.95 -11.51
C PRO A 244 3.54 -2.38 -11.09
N ALA A 245 3.84 -2.27 -9.80
CA ALA A 245 5.20 -2.49 -9.28
C ALA A 245 5.47 -3.93 -8.81
N MET A 246 4.44 -4.75 -8.61
CA MET A 246 4.58 -6.13 -8.10
C MET A 246 4.24 -7.18 -9.17
N THR A 247 5.10 -8.18 -9.28
CA THR A 247 4.85 -9.40 -10.06
C THR A 247 4.98 -10.63 -9.17
N LEU A 248 3.91 -11.42 -9.04
CA LEU A 248 3.95 -12.72 -8.37
C LEU A 248 4.27 -13.80 -9.40
N ARG A 249 5.37 -14.53 -9.18
CA ARG A 249 5.82 -15.56 -10.11
C ARG A 249 6.37 -16.80 -9.44
N SER A 250 6.40 -17.88 -10.22
CA SER A 250 7.00 -19.17 -9.89
C SER A 250 7.60 -19.75 -11.18
N GLN A 251 7.87 -21.06 -11.19
CA GLN A 251 8.40 -21.78 -12.33
C GLN A 251 7.80 -23.18 -12.42
N VAL A 252 7.75 -23.74 -13.62
CA VAL A 252 7.27 -25.11 -13.82
C VAL A 252 8.21 -26.09 -13.11
N ALA A 253 7.67 -26.86 -12.16
CA ALA A 253 8.45 -27.87 -11.45
C ALA A 253 8.53 -29.19 -12.24
N MET A 254 7.46 -29.55 -12.95
CA MET A 254 7.43 -30.67 -13.88
C MET A 254 6.28 -30.52 -14.88
N THR A 255 6.36 -31.27 -15.98
CA THR A 255 5.26 -31.47 -16.91
C THR A 255 4.97 -32.94 -17.10
N LYS A 256 3.71 -33.30 -17.34
CA LYS A 256 3.32 -34.65 -17.75
C LYS A 256 2.25 -34.61 -18.83
N ARG A 257 2.31 -35.56 -19.76
CA ARG A 257 1.22 -35.82 -20.70
C ARG A 257 0.18 -36.71 -20.02
N VAL A 258 -1.09 -36.34 -20.11
CA VAL A 258 -2.20 -36.99 -19.40
C VAL A 258 -3.29 -37.36 -20.41
N PRO A 259 -3.73 -38.64 -20.46
CA PRO A 259 -4.83 -39.09 -21.34
C PRO A 259 -6.14 -38.35 -21.07
N ALA A 260 -7.08 -38.42 -22.02
CA ALA A 260 -8.45 -37.96 -21.82
C ALA A 260 -9.17 -38.77 -20.72
N GLY A 261 -10.13 -38.14 -20.04
CA GLY A 261 -10.92 -38.74 -18.95
C GLY A 261 -10.27 -38.74 -17.56
N GLU A 262 -9.03 -38.27 -17.41
CA GLU A 262 -8.30 -38.29 -16.14
C GLU A 262 -8.65 -37.10 -15.24
N GLY A 263 -8.83 -37.37 -13.94
CA GLY A 263 -9.11 -36.36 -12.93
C GLY A 263 -7.88 -35.59 -12.48
N VAL A 264 -8.01 -34.28 -12.21
CA VAL A 264 -6.90 -33.42 -11.77
C VAL A 264 -7.17 -32.79 -10.41
N SER A 265 -6.15 -32.82 -9.56
CA SER A 265 -6.14 -32.26 -8.19
C SER A 265 -7.13 -32.95 -7.24
N TYR A 266 -7.25 -32.46 -6.01
CA TYR A 266 -8.12 -33.04 -5.00
C TYR A 266 -9.59 -33.12 -5.46
N GLY A 267 -10.19 -34.28 -5.26
CA GLY A 267 -11.61 -34.55 -5.53
C GLY A 267 -11.99 -34.50 -7.01
N HIS A 268 -11.00 -34.44 -7.91
CA HIS A 268 -11.18 -34.50 -9.37
C HIS A 268 -12.29 -33.56 -9.86
N VAL A 269 -12.31 -32.31 -9.37
CA VAL A 269 -13.32 -31.32 -9.79
C VAL A 269 -13.16 -30.85 -11.23
N TRP A 270 -12.04 -31.23 -11.86
CA TRP A 270 -11.75 -31.01 -13.27
C TRP A 270 -11.22 -32.33 -13.85
N HIS A 271 -11.63 -32.65 -15.07
CA HIS A 271 -11.15 -33.80 -15.82
C HIS A 271 -10.67 -33.34 -17.20
N THR A 272 -9.64 -34.00 -17.72
CA THR A 272 -9.17 -33.80 -19.09
C THR A 272 -10.26 -34.23 -20.07
N ASP A 273 -10.70 -33.34 -20.96
CA ASP A 273 -11.64 -33.65 -22.05
C ASP A 273 -10.94 -34.33 -23.23
N ARG A 274 -9.64 -34.04 -23.40
CA ARG A 274 -8.73 -34.63 -24.39
C ARG A 274 -7.37 -34.89 -23.76
N GLU A 275 -6.52 -35.64 -24.45
CA GLU A 275 -5.13 -35.76 -24.02
C GLU A 275 -4.46 -34.38 -23.96
N THR A 276 -3.79 -34.07 -22.85
CA THR A 276 -3.19 -32.74 -22.65
C THR A 276 -1.89 -32.80 -21.84
N THR A 277 -1.09 -31.75 -21.94
CA THR A 277 0.08 -31.53 -21.08
C THR A 277 -0.33 -30.75 -19.84
N LEU A 278 -0.12 -31.32 -18.66
CA LEU A 278 -0.26 -30.61 -17.38
C LEU A 278 1.10 -30.16 -16.86
N ALA A 279 1.22 -28.88 -16.53
CA ALA A 279 2.36 -28.32 -15.82
C ALA A 279 2.05 -28.18 -14.33
N LEU A 280 2.93 -28.69 -13.48
CA LEU A 280 2.86 -28.49 -12.02
C LEU A 280 3.67 -27.23 -11.67
N VAL A 281 3.05 -26.32 -10.94
CA VAL A 281 3.66 -25.07 -10.49
C VAL A 281 3.65 -25.03 -8.96
N PRO A 282 4.82 -24.92 -8.30
CA PRO A 282 4.96 -25.06 -6.85
C PRO A 282 4.62 -23.77 -6.09
N ALA A 283 3.43 -23.22 -6.34
CA ALA A 283 2.85 -22.13 -5.58
C ALA A 283 1.38 -22.43 -5.29
N GLY A 284 0.96 -22.31 -4.03
CA GLY A 284 -0.41 -22.59 -3.59
C GLY A 284 -0.96 -21.56 -2.62
N TYR A 285 -2.02 -21.92 -1.89
CA TYR A 285 -2.68 -20.98 -0.99
C TYR A 285 -1.86 -20.58 0.24
N ALA A 286 -0.89 -21.41 0.67
CA ALA A 286 0.07 -21.03 1.71
C ALA A 286 1.09 -19.99 1.21
N ASP A 287 1.21 -19.84 -0.11
CA ASP A 287 2.08 -18.87 -0.78
C ASP A 287 1.29 -17.63 -1.27
N GLY A 288 -0.01 -17.56 -0.98
CA GLY A 288 -0.86 -16.41 -1.33
C GLY A 288 -1.83 -16.62 -2.50
N VAL A 289 -1.79 -17.76 -3.20
CA VAL A 289 -2.74 -18.07 -4.29
C VAL A 289 -4.12 -18.42 -3.71
N PRO A 290 -5.17 -17.59 -3.84
CA PRO A 290 -6.41 -17.81 -3.11
C PRO A 290 -7.12 -19.09 -3.55
N ARG A 291 -7.39 -19.99 -2.60
CA ARG A 291 -8.05 -21.27 -2.89
C ARG A 291 -9.43 -21.09 -3.56
N VAL A 292 -10.12 -19.99 -3.23
CA VAL A 292 -11.44 -19.63 -3.77
C VAL A 292 -11.41 -19.37 -5.28
N LEU A 293 -10.22 -19.15 -5.88
CA LEU A 293 -10.04 -19.00 -7.34
C LEU A 293 -9.90 -20.34 -8.07
N THR A 294 -10.09 -21.48 -7.39
CA THR A 294 -10.22 -22.80 -8.03
C THR A 294 -11.17 -22.74 -9.23
N GLY A 295 -10.70 -23.17 -10.40
CA GLY A 295 -11.46 -23.17 -11.66
C GLY A 295 -11.70 -21.78 -12.30
N ARG A 296 -11.14 -20.71 -11.71
CA ARG A 296 -11.31 -19.32 -12.20
C ARG A 296 -9.97 -18.60 -12.38
N LEU A 297 -8.85 -19.25 -12.09
CA LEU A 297 -7.52 -18.66 -12.12
C LEU A 297 -6.83 -18.94 -13.46
N ASP A 298 -6.18 -17.92 -14.01
CA ASP A 298 -5.31 -18.04 -15.17
C ASP A 298 -3.90 -17.60 -14.78
N VAL A 299 -2.90 -18.14 -15.46
CA VAL A 299 -1.49 -17.74 -15.36
C VAL A 299 -0.94 -17.38 -16.73
N TRP A 300 0.13 -16.61 -16.76
CA TRP A 300 0.95 -16.45 -17.97
C TRP A 300 2.08 -17.48 -17.98
N LEU A 301 2.13 -18.32 -19.01
CA LEU A 301 3.14 -19.38 -19.13
C LEU A 301 3.46 -19.65 -20.60
N ALA A 302 4.75 -19.56 -20.94
CA ALA A 302 5.27 -19.75 -22.28
C ALA A 302 4.58 -18.84 -23.33
N GLY A 303 4.51 -17.53 -23.01
CA GLY A 303 4.04 -16.49 -23.94
C GLY A 303 2.53 -16.43 -24.17
N ARG A 304 1.73 -17.13 -23.36
CA ARG A 304 0.26 -17.10 -23.45
C ARG A 304 -0.41 -17.28 -22.09
N ARG A 305 -1.66 -16.83 -22.00
CA ARG A 305 -2.55 -17.07 -20.85
C ARG A 305 -3.03 -18.53 -20.86
N ARG A 306 -2.95 -19.20 -19.71
CA ARG A 306 -3.31 -20.61 -19.52
C ARG A 306 -4.15 -20.80 -18.26
N PRO A 307 -5.16 -21.68 -18.28
CA PRO A 307 -6.02 -21.90 -17.13
C PRO A 307 -5.32 -22.78 -16.07
N VAL A 308 -5.52 -22.43 -14.81
CA VAL A 308 -5.26 -23.33 -13.68
C VAL A 308 -6.42 -24.30 -13.55
N VAL A 309 -6.11 -25.59 -13.62
CA VAL A 309 -7.09 -26.68 -13.64
C VAL A 309 -7.07 -27.50 -12.35
N GLY A 310 -8.26 -27.96 -11.94
CA GLY A 310 -8.46 -28.59 -10.64
C GLY A 310 -8.37 -27.58 -9.48
N ARG A 311 -8.30 -28.09 -8.25
CA ARG A 311 -8.22 -27.27 -7.04
C ARG A 311 -6.83 -26.65 -6.87
N VAL A 312 -6.81 -25.42 -6.38
CA VAL A 312 -5.61 -24.81 -5.80
C VAL A 312 -5.25 -25.55 -4.51
N CYS A 313 -4.04 -26.13 -4.45
CA CYS A 313 -3.54 -26.87 -3.29
C CYS A 313 -2.75 -25.94 -2.34
N MET A 314 -2.28 -26.49 -1.22
CA MET A 314 -1.52 -25.72 -0.23
C MET A 314 -0.25 -25.12 -0.83
N ASP A 315 0.47 -25.92 -1.61
CA ASP A 315 1.83 -25.60 -2.06
C ASP A 315 1.99 -25.59 -3.58
N GLN A 316 0.92 -25.89 -4.34
CA GLN A 316 1.01 -26.03 -5.80
C GLN A 316 -0.34 -25.88 -6.53
N VAL A 317 -0.26 -25.64 -7.83
CA VAL A 317 -1.36 -25.66 -8.79
C VAL A 317 -0.98 -26.48 -10.03
N MET A 318 -1.99 -26.89 -10.80
CA MET A 318 -1.82 -27.51 -12.11
C MET A 318 -2.31 -26.55 -13.19
N VAL A 319 -1.54 -26.42 -14.27
CA VAL A 319 -1.84 -25.55 -15.41
C VAL A 319 -2.01 -26.43 -16.64
N ASP A 320 -3.13 -26.28 -17.33
CA ASP A 320 -3.36 -26.98 -18.59
C ASP A 320 -2.63 -26.26 -19.74
N CYS A 321 -1.75 -27.00 -20.41
CA CYS A 321 -0.91 -26.50 -21.49
C CYS A 321 -1.37 -26.96 -22.88
N GLY A 322 -2.42 -27.77 -22.98
CA GLY A 322 -2.84 -28.35 -24.26
C GLY A 322 -1.72 -29.21 -24.87
N ASP A 323 -1.49 -29.04 -26.17
CA ASP A 323 -0.45 -29.76 -26.92
C ASP A 323 0.92 -29.10 -26.84
N ASP A 324 1.04 -27.97 -26.15
CA ASP A 324 2.30 -27.25 -26.05
C ASP A 324 3.28 -28.02 -25.15
N THR A 325 4.52 -28.14 -25.62
CA THR A 325 5.63 -28.61 -24.78
C THR A 325 6.13 -27.43 -23.96
N VAL A 326 6.02 -27.54 -22.64
CA VAL A 326 6.51 -26.53 -21.69
C VAL A 326 7.70 -27.10 -20.94
N ALA A 327 8.82 -26.38 -20.93
CA ALA A 327 10.03 -26.83 -20.24
C ALA A 327 9.89 -26.70 -18.71
N GLN A 328 10.48 -27.64 -17.97
CA GLN A 328 10.76 -27.46 -16.55
C GLN A 328 11.61 -26.19 -16.35
N GLY A 329 11.31 -25.41 -15.31
CA GLY A 329 11.94 -24.12 -15.04
C GLY A 329 11.37 -22.95 -15.86
N ALA A 330 10.44 -23.19 -16.78
CA ALA A 330 9.74 -22.11 -17.48
C ALA A 330 9.02 -21.20 -16.47
N GLU A 331 9.11 -19.89 -16.66
CA GLU A 331 8.51 -18.90 -15.77
C GLU A 331 6.98 -18.93 -15.86
N VAL A 332 6.33 -18.83 -14.71
CA VAL A 332 4.88 -18.74 -14.56
C VAL A 332 4.55 -17.45 -13.83
N LEU A 333 3.78 -16.56 -14.45
CA LEU A 333 3.28 -15.35 -13.80
C LEU A 333 1.85 -15.58 -13.32
N PHE A 334 1.63 -15.41 -12.02
CA PHE A 334 0.30 -15.45 -11.42
C PHE A 334 -0.43 -14.12 -11.59
N PHE A 335 0.30 -13.02 -11.44
CA PHE A 335 -0.07 -11.69 -11.88
C PHE A 335 1.17 -10.81 -12.03
N GLY A 336 1.07 -9.73 -12.82
CA GLY A 336 2.12 -8.73 -12.98
C GLY A 336 1.59 -7.44 -13.61
N THR A 337 2.36 -6.87 -14.55
CA THR A 337 2.09 -5.59 -15.21
C THR A 337 0.87 -5.60 -16.14
N GLY A 338 0.40 -6.78 -16.55
CA GLY A 338 -0.63 -6.93 -17.59
C GLY A 338 -0.10 -6.90 -19.02
N GLU A 339 1.22 -6.76 -19.20
CA GLU A 339 1.86 -6.77 -20.51
C GLU A 339 1.51 -8.04 -21.30
N GLY A 340 1.22 -7.89 -22.60
CA GLY A 340 0.83 -9.00 -23.47
C GLY A 340 -0.49 -9.69 -23.11
N GLY A 341 -1.29 -9.13 -22.19
CA GLY A 341 -2.52 -9.75 -21.67
C GLY A 341 -2.28 -10.70 -20.49
N ALA A 342 -1.10 -10.63 -19.84
CA ALA A 342 -0.83 -11.36 -18.61
C ALA A 342 -1.82 -10.98 -17.48
N PRO A 343 -2.10 -11.89 -16.53
CA PRO A 343 -2.99 -11.56 -15.41
C PRO A 343 -2.49 -10.39 -14.56
N THR A 344 -3.41 -9.66 -13.93
CA THR A 344 -3.10 -8.53 -13.04
C THR A 344 -3.69 -8.74 -11.64
N ALA A 345 -3.19 -7.98 -10.66
CA ALA A 345 -3.78 -7.98 -9.31
C ALA A 345 -5.23 -7.44 -9.30
N ALA A 346 -5.58 -6.56 -10.24
CA ALA A 346 -6.95 -6.08 -10.41
C ALA A 346 -7.88 -7.21 -10.88
N GLU A 347 -7.46 -8.00 -11.88
CA GLU A 347 -8.25 -9.15 -12.33
C GLU A 347 -8.46 -10.19 -11.21
N TRP A 348 -7.45 -10.40 -10.36
CA TRP A 348 -7.59 -11.24 -9.17
C TRP A 348 -8.65 -10.67 -8.23
N ALA A 349 -8.59 -9.37 -7.95
CA ALA A 349 -9.55 -8.70 -7.09
C ALA A 349 -10.99 -8.83 -7.62
N ASP A 350 -11.20 -8.62 -8.93
CA ASP A 350 -12.50 -8.77 -9.59
C ASP A 350 -13.05 -10.19 -9.42
N LYS A 351 -12.22 -11.22 -9.68
CA LYS A 351 -12.59 -12.63 -9.51
C LYS A 351 -12.87 -12.99 -8.04
N LEU A 352 -12.23 -12.31 -7.09
CA LEU A 352 -12.42 -12.51 -5.66
C LEU A 352 -13.63 -11.74 -5.09
N GLY A 353 -14.15 -10.74 -5.80
CA GLY A 353 -15.14 -9.82 -5.26
C GLY A 353 -14.56 -8.89 -4.19
N THR A 354 -13.30 -8.47 -4.37
CA THR A 354 -12.57 -7.56 -3.46
C THR A 354 -11.84 -6.47 -4.26
N ILE A 355 -10.89 -5.79 -3.62
CA ILE A 355 -10.06 -4.73 -4.18
C ILE A 355 -8.59 -5.15 -4.30
N HIS A 356 -7.88 -4.60 -5.30
CA HIS A 356 -6.46 -4.90 -5.53
C HIS A 356 -5.55 -4.57 -4.34
N TYR A 357 -5.98 -3.66 -3.46
CA TYR A 357 -5.35 -3.37 -2.18
C TYR A 357 -5.16 -4.63 -1.32
N GLU A 358 -6.20 -5.46 -1.20
CA GLU A 358 -6.16 -6.68 -0.40
C GLU A 358 -5.22 -7.71 -1.04
N VAL A 359 -5.25 -7.82 -2.37
CA VAL A 359 -4.42 -8.77 -3.12
C VAL A 359 -2.94 -8.51 -2.86
N VAL A 360 -2.46 -7.28 -3.09
CA VAL A 360 -1.03 -6.97 -2.95
C VAL A 360 -0.56 -6.91 -1.49
N ALA A 361 -1.37 -6.34 -0.58
CA ALA A 361 -1.04 -6.33 0.84
C ALA A 361 -1.02 -7.75 1.44
N GLY A 362 -1.82 -8.66 0.88
CA GLY A 362 -1.83 -10.07 1.24
C GLY A 362 -0.57 -10.84 0.84
N MET A 363 0.34 -10.26 0.06
CA MET A 363 1.59 -10.92 -0.37
C MET A 363 2.71 -10.84 0.66
N VAL A 364 2.45 -10.34 1.87
CA VAL A 364 3.33 -10.52 3.02
C VAL A 364 3.13 -11.94 3.56
N ARG A 365 3.87 -12.91 3.00
CA ARG A 365 3.79 -14.33 3.38
C ARG A 365 5.17 -14.86 3.78
N PRO A 366 5.28 -15.69 4.83
CA PRO A 366 6.57 -16.23 5.28
C PRO A 366 7.32 -17.05 4.21
N ARG A 367 6.60 -17.63 3.25
CA ARG A 367 7.15 -18.50 2.19
C ARG A 367 7.47 -17.76 0.89
N LEU A 368 7.02 -16.51 0.76
CA LEU A 368 7.30 -15.70 -0.42
C LEU A 368 8.68 -15.05 -0.26
N THR A 369 9.56 -15.30 -1.24
CA THR A 369 10.78 -14.49 -1.36
C THR A 369 10.43 -13.18 -2.03
N ARG A 370 10.90 -12.05 -1.47
CA ARG A 370 10.80 -10.75 -2.11
C ARG A 370 12.10 -10.43 -2.85
N THR A 371 12.01 -10.19 -4.14
CA THR A 371 13.14 -9.78 -4.98
C THR A 371 12.96 -8.34 -5.41
N ILE A 372 13.90 -7.46 -5.04
CA ILE A 372 13.84 -6.04 -5.37
C ILE A 372 14.66 -5.76 -6.63
N ARG A 373 14.06 -5.05 -7.60
CA ARG A 373 14.72 -4.51 -8.79
C ARG A 373 14.81 -2.98 -8.70
N GLY A 374 15.84 -2.41 -9.32
CA GLY A 374 16.02 -0.95 -9.38
C GLY A 374 16.42 -0.31 -8.05
N ARG A 375 17.02 -1.08 -7.13
CA ARG A 375 17.50 -0.57 -5.82
C ARG A 375 18.61 0.45 -6.02
N ARG A 376 18.45 1.60 -5.37
CA ARG A 376 19.44 2.68 -5.29
C ARG A 376 19.75 2.95 -3.81
N PRO A 377 20.97 3.39 -3.44
CA PRO A 377 21.28 3.74 -2.07
C PRO A 377 20.31 4.81 -1.53
N ILE A 378 19.85 4.64 -0.28
CA ILE A 378 19.14 5.69 0.44
C ILE A 378 20.20 6.74 0.80
N ALA A 379 20.16 7.91 0.16
CA ALA A 379 21.12 8.97 0.45
C ALA A 379 20.96 9.43 1.90
N ALA A 380 22.06 9.42 2.66
CA ALA A 380 22.07 9.99 4.00
C ALA A 380 21.78 11.49 3.90
N GLY A 381 20.69 11.94 4.53
CA GLY A 381 20.38 13.37 4.61
C GLY A 381 19.66 13.97 3.40
N LEU A 382 18.66 13.28 2.82
CA LEU A 382 17.59 13.98 2.08
C LEU A 382 16.82 14.85 3.09
N ASN A 383 17.41 16.01 3.40
CA ASN A 383 16.89 17.01 4.31
C ASN A 383 15.60 17.56 3.73
N GLY A 384 14.55 17.56 4.54
CA GLY A 384 13.35 18.33 4.29
C GLY A 384 13.70 19.82 4.17
N ALA A 385 13.90 20.28 2.95
CA ALA A 385 13.84 21.67 2.54
C ALA A 385 13.21 21.61 1.15
N GLN A 386 11.96 21.99 0.94
CA GLN A 386 11.40 23.30 1.23
C GLN A 386 9.98 23.16 1.80
N VAL A 387 9.80 23.47 3.09
CA VAL A 387 8.52 24.02 3.53
C VAL A 387 8.55 25.47 3.05
N VAL A 388 7.77 25.77 2.02
CA VAL A 388 7.51 27.14 1.58
C VAL A 388 6.95 27.88 2.80
N ARG A 389 7.64 28.95 3.22
CA ARG A 389 7.20 29.85 4.28
C ARG A 389 5.93 30.59 3.90
#